data_AF-A0A853ELP7-F1
#
_entry.id   AF-A0A853ELP7-F1
#
_cell.length_a   1.000
_cell.length_b   1.000
_cell.length_c   1.000
_cell.angle_alpha   90.00
_cell.angle_beta   90.00
_cell.angle_gamma   90.00
#
_symmetry.space_group_name_H-M   'P 1'
#
loop_
_entity.id
_entity.type
_entity.pdbx_description
1 polymer ?
#
loop_
_entity_poly.entity_id
_entity_poly.type
_entity_poly.pdbx_seq_one_letter_code
_entity_poly.pdbx_strand_id
1 'polypeptide(L)'
;MTSAATTSAPTSAAPLEILDALFEAENARDWEALAACLHPEVEWSIGTQVVRGPRAYVHRLRQFYAGAKDSASRFRIHQAIASDDEATVVVLLVNGAGDRCLEVYEVADGLLRREWEFELGQGADWSGAMVMPTRESPAPQQVVISGQLICVEQEQAEEVRRLLPEHIAASLAEPGCLSFEVRPSQDPLVWRVEEVFADLAAFKAHQARAATSDWGPATRGVERRYEITGVLRSQAAPPSAASAPARATVGASAGTVPLRQPTGGGALRASAC
;
A
#
# COMPACT_ATOMS: atom_id res chain seq x y z
N MET A 1 22.88 -44.61 -22.61
CA MET A 1 21.65 -43.79 -22.54
C MET A 1 21.45 -43.41 -21.09
N THR A 2 21.95 -42.24 -20.69
CA THR A 2 21.82 -41.73 -19.32
C THR A 2 20.74 -40.65 -19.37
N SER A 3 19.60 -40.94 -18.74
CA SER A 3 18.47 -40.00 -18.65
C SER A 3 18.86 -38.85 -17.73
N ALA A 4 18.89 -37.63 -18.27
CA ALA A 4 19.02 -36.43 -17.46
C ALA A 4 17.74 -36.25 -16.64
N ALA A 5 17.89 -36.11 -15.33
CA ALA A 5 16.81 -35.69 -14.46
C ALA A 5 16.46 -34.24 -14.82
N THR A 6 15.23 -34.03 -15.27
CA THR A 6 14.65 -32.69 -15.44
C THR A 6 14.54 -32.07 -14.06
N THR A 7 15.47 -31.17 -13.72
CA THR A 7 15.31 -30.27 -12.56
C THR A 7 14.13 -29.36 -12.86
N SER A 8 12.98 -29.68 -12.28
CA SER A 8 11.85 -28.76 -12.22
C SER A 8 12.30 -27.49 -11.50
N ALA A 9 12.12 -26.34 -12.16
CA ALA A 9 12.31 -25.04 -11.52
C ALA A 9 11.48 -24.97 -10.23
N PRO A 10 11.97 -24.31 -9.16
CA PRO A 10 11.16 -24.11 -7.97
C PRO A 10 9.86 -23.40 -8.36
N THR A 11 8.73 -23.99 -8.02
CA THR A 11 7.43 -23.32 -8.06
C THR A 11 7.57 -22.04 -7.25
N SER A 12 7.36 -20.88 -7.88
CA SER A 12 7.36 -19.59 -7.17
C SER A 12 6.34 -19.69 -6.05
N ALA A 13 6.76 -19.47 -4.81
CA ALA A 13 5.84 -19.38 -3.67
C ALA A 13 4.76 -18.34 -3.97
N ALA A 14 3.53 -18.61 -3.56
CA ALA A 14 2.45 -17.66 -3.76
C ALA A 14 2.79 -16.35 -3.01
N PRO A 15 2.53 -15.17 -3.57
CA PRO A 15 2.80 -13.88 -2.92
C PRO A 15 2.28 -13.74 -1.48
N LEU A 16 1.14 -14.38 -1.15
CA LEU A 16 0.66 -14.45 0.24
C LEU A 16 1.56 -15.30 1.15
N GLU A 17 2.15 -16.39 0.67
CA GLU A 17 3.10 -17.21 1.46
C GLU A 17 4.39 -16.44 1.77
N ILE A 18 4.83 -15.59 0.83
CA ILE A 18 6.00 -14.73 1.02
C ILE A 18 5.70 -13.66 2.07
N LEU A 19 4.50 -13.07 2.04
CA LEU A 19 4.08 -12.11 3.05
C LEU A 19 3.88 -12.76 4.42
N ASP A 20 3.32 -13.97 4.48
CA ASP A 20 3.23 -14.72 5.74
C ASP A 20 4.62 -14.94 6.36
N ALA A 21 5.60 -15.37 5.54
CA ALA A 21 6.98 -15.54 5.99
C ALA A 21 7.63 -14.21 6.42
N LEU A 22 7.41 -13.14 5.65
CA LEU A 22 7.89 -11.80 5.96
C LEU A 22 7.33 -11.31 7.30
N PHE A 23 6.02 -11.42 7.52
CA PHE A 23 5.34 -10.93 8.72
C PHE A 23 5.63 -11.77 9.96
N GLU A 24 5.77 -13.08 9.83
CA GLU A 24 6.24 -13.93 10.92
C GLU A 24 7.65 -13.54 11.34
N ALA A 25 8.56 -13.39 10.37
CA ALA A 25 9.93 -12.95 10.62
C ALA A 25 9.97 -11.56 11.25
N GLU A 26 9.16 -10.63 10.75
CA GLU A 26 9.06 -9.29 11.29
C GLU A 26 8.55 -9.32 12.72
N ASN A 27 7.41 -9.94 12.99
CA ASN A 27 6.83 -10.05 14.33
C ASN A 27 7.75 -10.77 15.33
N ALA A 28 8.57 -11.73 14.87
CA ALA A 28 9.58 -12.41 15.66
C ALA A 28 10.88 -11.59 15.83
N ARG A 29 11.02 -10.47 15.09
CA ARG A 29 12.25 -9.68 14.97
C ARG A 29 13.43 -10.51 14.45
N ASP A 30 13.14 -11.53 13.65
CA ASP A 30 14.13 -12.32 12.93
C ASP A 30 14.54 -11.59 11.67
N TRP A 31 15.53 -10.70 11.83
CA TRP A 31 16.03 -9.86 10.75
C TRP A 31 16.74 -10.63 9.64
N GLU A 32 17.22 -11.85 9.92
CA GLU A 32 17.88 -12.68 8.92
C GLU A 32 16.83 -13.36 8.04
N ALA A 33 15.81 -13.97 8.66
CA ALA A 33 14.68 -14.53 7.93
C ALA A 33 13.91 -13.45 7.14
N LEU A 34 13.72 -12.27 7.73
CA LEU A 34 13.09 -11.13 7.04
C LEU A 34 13.91 -10.71 5.81
N ALA A 35 15.23 -10.58 5.96
CA ALA A 35 16.10 -10.20 4.84
C ALA A 35 16.08 -11.22 3.69
N ALA A 36 15.88 -12.51 3.99
CA ALA A 36 15.78 -13.57 2.99
C ALA A 36 14.51 -13.45 2.12
N CYS A 37 13.49 -12.74 2.59
CA CYS A 37 12.26 -12.47 1.83
C CYS A 37 12.40 -11.26 0.89
N LEU A 38 13.48 -10.48 0.97
CA LEU A 38 13.62 -9.21 0.25
C LEU A 38 14.34 -9.38 -1.09
N HIS A 39 13.78 -8.80 -2.14
CA HIS A 39 14.43 -8.69 -3.44
C HIS A 39 15.69 -7.81 -3.33
N PRO A 40 16.79 -8.08 -4.07
CA PRO A 40 18.01 -7.24 -4.04
C PRO A 40 17.77 -5.75 -4.32
N GLU A 41 16.76 -5.47 -5.15
CA GLU A 41 16.27 -4.14 -5.53
C GLU A 41 14.96 -3.76 -4.80
N VAL A 42 14.71 -4.28 -3.59
CA VAL A 42 13.51 -3.95 -2.82
C VAL A 42 13.40 -2.44 -2.61
N GLU A 43 12.18 -1.92 -2.73
CA GLU A 43 11.86 -0.52 -2.45
C GLU A 43 10.70 -0.44 -1.47
N TRP A 44 10.88 0.27 -0.36
CA TRP A 44 9.81 0.58 0.58
C TRP A 44 9.52 2.08 0.57
N SER A 45 8.28 2.44 0.28
CA SER A 45 7.81 3.81 0.25
C SER A 45 6.90 4.07 1.44
N ILE A 46 7.29 5.01 2.30
CA ILE A 46 6.49 5.47 3.44
C ILE A 46 6.39 6.99 3.40
N GLY A 47 5.16 7.49 3.20
CA GLY A 47 4.92 8.91 2.94
C GLY A 47 5.74 9.42 1.74
N THR A 48 6.67 10.35 1.97
CA THR A 48 7.58 10.89 0.94
C THR A 48 8.96 10.23 0.94
N GLN A 49 9.21 9.29 1.86
CA GLN A 49 10.49 8.61 1.99
C GLN A 49 10.48 7.32 1.18
N VAL A 50 11.65 6.99 0.61
CA VAL A 50 11.84 5.73 -0.09
C VAL A 50 13.13 5.07 0.40
N VAL A 51 13.02 3.86 0.92
CA VAL A 51 14.12 3.01 1.38
C VAL A 51 14.45 2.00 0.28
N ARG A 52 15.74 1.85 -0.05
CA ARG A 52 16.19 1.00 -1.16
C ARG A 52 17.18 -0.06 -0.72
N GLY A 53 16.91 -1.30 -1.09
CA GLY A 53 17.77 -2.46 -0.89
C GLY A 53 17.62 -3.11 0.51
N PRO A 54 17.89 -4.43 0.62
CA PRO A 54 17.59 -5.21 1.83
C PRO A 54 18.24 -4.67 3.11
N ARG A 55 19.50 -4.21 3.02
CA ARG A 55 20.23 -3.69 4.19
C ARG A 55 19.60 -2.44 4.77
N ALA A 56 19.17 -1.51 3.91
CA ALA A 56 18.56 -0.26 4.35
C ALA A 56 17.16 -0.52 4.91
N TYR A 57 16.41 -1.43 4.29
CA TYR A 57 15.10 -1.89 4.73
C TYR A 57 15.16 -2.44 6.16
N VAL A 58 15.99 -3.47 6.40
CA VAL A 58 16.16 -4.09 7.72
C VAL A 58 16.69 -3.10 8.76
N HIS A 59 17.63 -2.24 8.37
CA HIS A 59 18.17 -1.23 9.28
C HIS A 59 17.08 -0.26 9.76
N ARG A 60 16.19 0.14 8.85
CA ARG A 60 15.07 1.04 9.17
C ARG A 60 14.06 0.39 10.12
N LEU A 61 13.65 -0.85 9.86
CA LEU A 61 12.79 -1.60 10.79
C LEU A 61 13.41 -1.75 12.18
N ARG A 62 14.72 -2.05 12.26
CA ARG A 62 15.43 -2.12 13.55
C ARG A 62 15.41 -0.80 14.32
N GLN A 63 15.55 0.33 13.64
CA GLN A 63 15.47 1.64 14.28
C GLN A 63 14.07 1.90 14.85
N PHE A 64 13.03 1.46 14.15
CA PHE A 64 11.65 1.57 14.62
C PHE A 64 11.42 0.73 15.89
N TYR A 65 11.73 -0.56 15.83
CA TYR A 65 11.44 -1.48 16.94
C TYR A 65 12.35 -1.32 18.16
N ALA A 66 13.50 -0.65 18.04
CA ALA A 66 14.38 -0.36 19.18
C ALA A 66 13.72 0.51 20.28
N GLY A 67 12.63 1.21 19.97
CA GLY A 67 11.89 2.05 20.92
C GLY A 67 10.51 1.52 21.35
N ALA A 68 10.05 0.38 20.82
CA ALA A 68 8.69 -0.10 21.00
C ALA A 68 8.53 -1.01 22.24
N LYS A 69 7.37 -1.00 22.90
CA LYS A 69 7.03 -1.95 23.98
C LYS A 69 6.45 -3.24 23.37
N ASP A 70 6.93 -4.40 23.82
CA ASP A 70 6.76 -5.71 23.14
C ASP A 70 5.35 -6.05 22.64
N SER A 71 4.30 -5.85 23.44
CA SER A 71 2.94 -6.27 23.06
C SER A 71 2.19 -5.30 22.13
N ALA A 72 2.58 -4.03 22.07
CA ALA A 72 1.99 -3.04 21.15
C ALA A 72 2.62 -3.08 19.76
N SER A 73 3.81 -3.70 19.64
CA SER A 73 4.63 -3.67 18.42
C SER A 73 4.36 -4.82 17.43
N ARG A 74 3.58 -5.82 17.84
CA ARG A 74 3.18 -6.92 16.95
C ARG A 74 1.93 -6.54 16.20
N PHE A 75 1.85 -6.98 14.96
CA PHE A 75 0.69 -6.78 14.10
C PHE A 75 0.16 -8.10 13.55
N ARG A 76 -1.08 -8.05 13.06
CA ARG A 76 -1.74 -9.14 12.36
C ARG A 76 -2.37 -8.63 11.09
N ILE A 77 -2.44 -9.50 10.09
CA ILE A 77 -3.28 -9.25 8.91
C ILE A 77 -4.74 -9.18 9.39
N HIS A 78 -5.37 -8.05 9.09
CA HIS A 78 -6.80 -7.87 9.27
C HIS A 78 -7.56 -8.29 8.00
N GLN A 79 -7.05 -7.89 6.85
CA GLN A 79 -7.58 -8.22 5.54
C GLN A 79 -6.41 -8.30 4.55
N ALA A 80 -6.46 -9.24 3.61
CA ALA A 80 -5.50 -9.33 2.51
C ALA A 80 -6.26 -9.56 1.21
N ILE A 81 -5.81 -8.94 0.14
CA ILE A 81 -6.36 -9.10 -1.20
C ILE A 81 -5.22 -9.13 -2.21
N ALA A 82 -5.11 -10.22 -2.96
CA ALA A 82 -4.13 -10.37 -4.03
C ALA A 82 -4.74 -9.99 -5.39
N SER A 83 -3.93 -9.46 -6.30
CA SER A 83 -4.25 -9.42 -7.72
C SER A 83 -4.36 -10.84 -8.26
N ASP A 84 -5.02 -11.00 -9.40
CA ASP A 84 -5.20 -12.32 -10.03
C ASP A 84 -3.91 -12.98 -10.54
N ASP A 85 -2.93 -12.17 -10.95
CA ASP A 85 -1.58 -12.64 -11.26
C ASP A 85 -0.74 -12.80 -9.99
N GLU A 86 -1.35 -12.54 -8.82
CA GLU A 86 -0.83 -12.50 -7.46
C GLU A 86 0.36 -11.58 -7.24
N ALA A 87 0.90 -10.96 -8.30
CA ALA A 87 2.08 -10.11 -8.27
C ALA A 87 1.95 -8.90 -7.33
N THR A 88 0.72 -8.49 -7.01
CA THR A 88 0.44 -7.43 -6.05
C THR A 88 -0.52 -7.90 -4.97
N VAL A 89 -0.22 -7.61 -3.71
CA VAL A 89 -1.10 -7.89 -2.57
C VAL A 89 -1.33 -6.61 -1.78
N VAL A 90 -2.58 -6.30 -1.50
CA VAL A 90 -2.98 -5.23 -0.57
C VAL A 90 -3.35 -5.88 0.75
N VAL A 91 -2.75 -5.43 1.85
CA VAL A 91 -3.11 -5.85 3.20
C VAL A 91 -3.57 -4.65 4.02
N LEU A 92 -4.50 -4.90 4.92
CA LEU A 92 -4.77 -4.05 6.06
C LEU A 92 -4.15 -4.73 7.27
N LEU A 93 -3.18 -4.10 7.92
CA LEU A 93 -2.58 -4.59 9.16
C LEU A 93 -3.17 -3.84 10.35
N VAL A 94 -3.19 -4.51 11.50
CA VAL A 94 -3.55 -3.91 12.78
C VAL A 94 -2.56 -4.37 13.86
N ASN A 95 -2.03 -3.42 14.64
CA ASN A 95 -1.12 -3.72 15.74
C ASN A 95 -1.87 -4.04 17.06
N GLY A 96 -1.11 -4.41 18.10
CA GLY A 96 -1.64 -4.66 19.44
C GLY A 96 -2.18 -3.43 20.18
N ALA A 97 -1.91 -2.22 19.68
CA ALA A 97 -2.47 -0.97 20.18
C ALA A 97 -3.72 -0.50 19.41
N GLY A 98 -4.11 -1.20 18.34
CA GLY A 98 -5.23 -0.84 17.47
C GLY A 98 -4.88 0.19 16.39
N ASP A 99 -3.60 0.53 16.20
CA ASP A 99 -3.14 1.31 15.04
C ASP A 99 -3.26 0.45 13.77
N ARG A 100 -3.69 1.07 12.69
CA ARG A 100 -3.94 0.41 11.40
C ARG A 100 -3.15 1.08 10.28
N CYS A 101 -2.73 0.26 9.34
CA CYS A 101 -2.01 0.66 8.15
C CYS A 101 -2.49 -0.17 6.96
N LEU A 102 -2.65 0.49 5.83
CA LEU A 102 -2.85 -0.17 4.55
C LEU A 102 -1.49 -0.31 3.89
N GLU A 103 -1.12 -1.53 3.54
CA GLU A 103 0.14 -1.80 2.86
C GLU A 103 -0.11 -2.49 1.53
N VAL A 104 0.61 -2.07 0.51
CA VAL A 104 0.58 -2.69 -0.81
C VAL A 104 1.96 -3.27 -1.07
N TYR A 105 2.02 -4.56 -1.36
CA TYR A 105 3.24 -5.26 -1.70
C TYR A 105 3.20 -5.70 -3.15
N GLU A 106 4.33 -5.59 -3.82
CA GLU A 106 4.57 -6.26 -5.08
C GLU A 106 5.67 -7.30 -4.90
N VAL A 107 5.42 -8.51 -5.40
CA VAL A 107 6.32 -9.64 -5.33
C VAL A 107 6.88 -9.90 -6.72
N ALA A 108 8.20 -10.09 -6.79
CA ALA A 108 8.88 -10.51 -8.02
C ALA A 108 9.88 -11.62 -7.68
N ASP A 109 9.95 -12.65 -8.53
CA ASP A 109 10.88 -13.77 -8.37
C ASP A 109 10.79 -14.47 -7.00
N GLY A 110 9.60 -14.49 -6.41
CA GLY A 110 9.36 -15.07 -5.09
C GLY A 110 9.89 -14.24 -3.92
N LEU A 111 10.16 -12.95 -4.13
CA LEU A 111 10.69 -12.03 -3.13
C LEU A 111 9.91 -10.71 -3.11
N LEU A 112 9.86 -10.04 -1.96
CA LEU A 112 9.28 -8.70 -1.83
C LEU A 112 10.09 -7.70 -2.66
N ARG A 113 9.45 -7.14 -3.70
CA ARG A 113 10.07 -6.20 -4.63
C ARG A 113 9.73 -4.76 -4.30
N ARG A 114 8.48 -4.46 -3.96
CA ARG A 114 8.07 -3.12 -3.56
C ARG A 114 7.04 -3.18 -2.45
N GLU A 115 7.09 -2.17 -1.60
CA GLU A 115 6.15 -1.96 -0.53
C GLU A 115 5.76 -0.48 -0.50
N TRP A 116 4.46 -0.24 -0.30
CA TRP A 116 3.93 1.08 -0.03
C TRP A 116 3.09 1.01 1.23
N GLU A 117 3.45 1.82 2.23
CA GLU A 117 2.75 1.89 3.51
C GLU A 117 1.95 3.19 3.64
N PHE A 118 0.70 3.05 4.06
CA PHE A 118 -0.23 4.15 4.30
C PHE A 118 -0.82 4.05 5.71
N GLU A 119 -0.49 5.03 6.55
CA GLU A 119 -1.02 5.15 7.91
C GLU A 119 -2.53 5.49 7.89
N LEU A 120 -3.35 4.71 8.59
CA LEU A 120 -4.80 4.94 8.71
C LEU A 120 -5.22 5.42 10.12
N GLY A 121 -4.32 5.35 11.09
CA GLY A 121 -4.57 5.72 12.50
C GLY A 121 -5.26 4.62 13.31
N GLN A 122 -5.66 4.94 14.55
CA GLN A 122 -6.33 4.00 15.44
C GLN A 122 -7.76 3.68 14.96
N GLY A 123 -8.27 2.50 15.31
CA GLY A 123 -9.68 2.17 15.13
C GLY A 123 -10.13 1.16 16.18
N ALA A 124 -11.32 1.36 16.75
CA ALA A 124 -11.90 0.41 17.70
C ALA A 124 -12.09 -0.97 17.06
N ASP A 125 -11.85 -2.03 17.85
CA ASP A 125 -11.95 -3.44 17.47
C ASP A 125 -13.16 -3.72 16.56
N TRP A 126 -12.91 -3.81 15.26
CA TRP A 126 -13.93 -4.18 14.28
C TRP A 126 -14.17 -5.68 14.35
N SER A 127 -15.44 -6.06 14.51
CA SER A 127 -15.91 -7.45 14.66
C SER A 127 -16.04 -8.23 13.35
N GLY A 128 -15.43 -7.78 12.25
CA GLY A 128 -15.41 -8.53 10.99
C GLY A 128 -16.72 -8.49 10.20
N ALA A 129 -17.69 -7.64 10.56
CA ALA A 129 -18.96 -7.58 9.86
C ALA A 129 -18.83 -6.75 8.58
N MET A 130 -18.70 -7.46 7.45
CA MET A 130 -18.75 -6.97 6.08
C MET A 130 -19.91 -5.97 5.88
N VAL A 131 -19.60 -4.69 5.67
CA VAL A 131 -20.60 -3.74 5.17
C VAL A 131 -20.72 -3.97 3.68
N MET A 132 -21.78 -4.67 3.27
CA MET A 132 -22.11 -4.82 1.85
C MET A 132 -22.47 -3.45 1.27
N PRO A 133 -21.76 -2.95 0.24
CA PRO A 133 -22.24 -1.79 -0.49
C PRO A 133 -23.60 -2.13 -1.09
N THR A 134 -24.62 -1.36 -0.72
CA THR A 134 -25.99 -1.47 -1.24
C THR A 134 -26.08 -0.75 -2.58
N ARG A 135 -25.34 -1.23 -3.58
CA ARG A 135 -25.63 -1.04 -5.01
C ARG A 135 -24.61 -1.84 -5.81
N GLU A 136 -25.11 -2.66 -6.73
CA GLU A 136 -24.42 -3.44 -7.78
C GLU A 136 -22.97 -3.80 -7.46
N SER A 137 -22.74 -5.10 -7.16
CA SER A 137 -21.41 -5.67 -6.94
C SER A 137 -20.35 -4.98 -7.81
N PRO A 138 -19.28 -4.40 -7.21
CA PRO A 138 -18.30 -3.65 -7.99
C PRO A 138 -17.82 -4.52 -9.13
N ALA A 139 -17.66 -3.92 -10.31
CA ALA A 139 -17.04 -4.62 -11.43
C ALA A 139 -15.75 -5.26 -10.91
N PRO A 140 -15.38 -6.47 -11.37
CA PRO A 140 -14.36 -7.30 -10.75
C PRO A 140 -12.95 -6.70 -10.82
N GLN A 141 -12.82 -5.42 -11.17
CA GLN A 141 -11.60 -4.66 -11.25
C GLN A 141 -11.46 -3.45 -10.29
N GLN A 142 -12.46 -3.13 -9.48
CA GLN A 142 -12.47 -1.85 -8.79
C GLN A 142 -11.81 -1.90 -7.42
N VAL A 143 -11.19 -0.80 -6.97
CA VAL A 143 -10.87 -0.62 -5.55
C VAL A 143 -11.93 0.28 -4.97
N VAL A 144 -12.71 -0.23 -4.03
CA VAL A 144 -13.77 0.52 -3.35
C VAL A 144 -13.33 0.77 -1.92
N ILE A 145 -13.31 2.03 -1.50
CA ILE A 145 -13.06 2.43 -0.12
C ILE A 145 -14.34 3.00 0.44
N SER A 146 -14.76 2.54 1.61
CA SER A 146 -15.92 3.09 2.30
C SER A 146 -15.65 3.23 3.78
N GLY A 147 -16.14 4.29 4.40
CA GLY A 147 -15.99 4.44 5.83
C GLY A 147 -16.15 5.86 6.35
N GLN A 148 -15.36 6.22 7.36
CA GLN A 148 -15.44 7.50 8.03
C GLN A 148 -14.08 8.18 8.19
N LEU A 149 -14.08 9.50 7.99
CA LEU A 149 -13.02 10.40 8.41
C LEU A 149 -13.47 11.09 9.70
N ILE A 150 -12.71 10.97 10.79
CA ILE A 150 -13.12 11.35 12.15
C ILE A 150 -12.07 12.31 12.72
N CYS A 151 -12.49 13.55 12.96
CA CYS A 151 -11.68 14.56 13.64
C CYS A 151 -11.82 14.40 15.15
N VAL A 152 -10.69 14.52 15.86
CA VAL A 152 -10.65 14.52 17.32
C VAL A 152 -10.90 15.93 17.86
N GLU A 153 -10.48 16.95 17.11
CA GLU A 153 -10.54 18.36 17.50
C GLU A 153 -11.23 19.22 16.44
N GLN A 154 -11.78 20.35 16.88
CA GLN A 154 -12.47 21.28 15.99
C GLN A 154 -11.54 21.91 14.95
N GLU A 155 -10.27 22.14 15.28
CA GLU A 155 -9.26 22.67 14.35
C GLU A 155 -9.04 21.73 13.16
N GLN A 156 -8.98 20.41 13.42
CA GLN A 156 -8.92 19.41 12.35
C GLN A 156 -10.16 19.46 11.46
N ALA A 157 -11.34 19.61 12.07
CA ALA A 157 -12.61 19.69 11.35
C ALA A 157 -12.70 20.97 10.48
N GLU A 158 -12.14 22.09 10.94
CA GLU A 158 -12.04 23.33 10.15
C GLU A 158 -11.14 23.15 8.94
N GLU A 159 -9.99 22.49 9.12
CA GLU A 159 -9.05 22.22 8.05
C GLU A 159 -9.61 21.24 7.00
N VAL A 160 -10.30 20.19 7.45
CA VAL A 160 -11.05 19.29 6.56
C VAL A 160 -12.07 20.08 5.74
N ARG A 161 -12.90 20.93 6.37
CA ARG A 161 -13.89 21.74 5.62
C ARG A 161 -13.24 22.68 4.61
N ARG A 162 -12.09 23.25 4.96
CA ARG A 162 -11.36 24.19 4.11
C ARG A 162 -10.79 23.52 2.86
N LEU A 163 -10.14 22.36 3.02
CA LEU A 163 -9.40 21.69 1.95
C LEU A 163 -10.22 20.68 1.16
N LEU A 164 -11.31 20.16 1.74
CA LEU A 164 -12.07 19.06 1.13
C LEU A 164 -12.62 19.38 -0.28
N PRO A 165 -13.17 20.58 -0.57
CA PRO A 165 -13.69 20.87 -1.91
C PRO A 165 -12.63 20.72 -3.02
N GLU A 166 -11.42 21.21 -2.78
CA GLU A 166 -10.30 21.08 -3.73
C GLU A 166 -9.81 19.64 -3.81
N HIS A 167 -9.73 18.94 -2.68
CA HIS A 167 -9.35 17.53 -2.66
C HIS A 167 -10.31 16.68 -3.50
N ILE A 168 -11.63 16.83 -3.31
CA ILE A 168 -12.65 16.12 -4.11
C ILE A 168 -12.50 16.44 -5.60
N ALA A 169 -12.38 17.73 -5.95
CA ALA A 169 -12.26 18.14 -7.36
C ALA A 169 -11.01 17.55 -8.02
N ALA A 170 -9.88 17.54 -7.31
CA ALA A 170 -8.65 16.94 -7.78
C ALA A 170 -8.77 15.41 -7.91
N SER A 171 -9.40 14.74 -6.94
CA SER A 171 -9.62 13.28 -6.97
C SER A 171 -10.47 12.86 -8.17
N LEU A 172 -11.59 13.55 -8.42
CA LEU A 172 -12.47 13.27 -9.56
C LEU A 172 -11.80 13.52 -10.92
N ALA A 173 -10.75 14.35 -10.97
CA ALA A 173 -9.99 14.61 -12.17
C ALA A 173 -8.90 13.56 -12.44
N GLU A 174 -8.61 12.67 -11.50
CA GLU A 174 -7.59 11.64 -11.65
C GLU A 174 -8.03 10.55 -12.65
N PRO A 175 -7.14 10.12 -13.56
CA PRO A 175 -7.40 8.96 -14.41
C PRO A 175 -7.71 7.71 -13.57
N GLY A 176 -8.86 7.10 -13.80
CA GLY A 176 -9.29 5.89 -13.10
C GLY A 176 -10.00 6.14 -11.76
N CYS A 177 -10.22 7.39 -11.34
CA CYS A 177 -11.21 7.68 -10.31
C CYS A 177 -12.62 7.56 -10.93
N LEU A 178 -13.42 6.60 -10.45
CA LEU A 178 -14.78 6.35 -10.93
C LEU A 178 -15.83 7.08 -10.10
N SER A 179 -15.60 7.18 -8.78
CA SER A 179 -16.43 7.95 -7.85
C SER A 179 -15.58 8.41 -6.67
N PHE A 180 -15.86 9.59 -6.15
CA PHE A 180 -15.20 10.13 -4.96
C PHE A 180 -16.17 11.03 -4.19
N GLU A 181 -16.69 10.52 -3.07
CA GLU A 181 -17.67 11.21 -2.24
C GLU A 181 -17.18 11.30 -0.79
N VAL A 182 -17.13 12.52 -0.27
CA VAL A 182 -16.89 12.78 1.15
C VAL A 182 -17.98 13.71 1.65
N ARG A 183 -18.86 13.20 2.51
CA ARG A 183 -20.07 13.91 2.96
C ARG A 183 -20.04 14.09 4.47
N PRO A 184 -20.34 15.29 5.00
CA PRO A 184 -20.46 15.48 6.43
C PRO A 184 -21.58 14.59 6.99
N SER A 185 -21.35 14.04 8.18
CA SER A 185 -22.37 13.31 8.93
C SER A 185 -23.21 14.25 9.80
N GLN A 186 -24.08 13.69 10.64
CA GLN A 186 -24.79 14.47 11.67
C GLN A 186 -23.84 14.97 12.77
N ASP A 187 -22.75 14.25 13.03
CA ASP A 187 -21.69 14.70 13.91
C ASP A 187 -20.78 15.66 13.13
N PRO A 188 -20.58 16.90 13.61
CA PRO A 188 -19.78 17.92 12.91
C PRO A 188 -18.29 17.55 12.78
N LEU A 189 -17.80 16.56 13.54
CA LEU A 189 -16.43 16.08 13.48
C LEU A 189 -16.26 14.84 12.60
N VAL A 190 -17.31 14.36 11.94
CA VAL A 190 -17.29 13.11 11.19
C VAL A 190 -17.82 13.28 9.77
N TRP A 191 -17.09 12.70 8.81
CA TRP A 191 -17.50 12.59 7.41
C TRP A 191 -17.62 11.12 7.01
N ARG A 192 -18.62 10.80 6.19
CA ARG A 192 -18.67 9.55 5.43
C ARG A 192 -17.81 9.69 4.18
N VAL A 193 -17.03 8.66 3.89
CA VAL A 193 -16.14 8.57 2.73
C VAL A 193 -16.56 7.36 1.88
N GLU A 194 -16.71 7.57 0.59
CA GLU A 194 -16.94 6.54 -0.42
C GLU A 194 -16.07 6.87 -1.65
N GLU A 195 -15.14 5.99 -1.99
CA GLU A 195 -14.20 6.17 -3.10
C GLU A 195 -14.22 4.92 -3.96
N VAL A 196 -14.22 5.08 -5.28
CA VAL A 196 -14.20 3.97 -6.22
C VAL A 196 -13.16 4.27 -7.29
N PHE A 197 -12.18 3.38 -7.42
CA PHE A 197 -11.14 3.43 -8.43
C PHE A 197 -11.28 2.28 -9.40
N ALA A 198 -10.87 2.50 -10.65
CA ALA A 198 -10.97 1.54 -11.74
C ALA A 198 -10.06 0.33 -11.56
N ASP A 199 -8.95 0.51 -10.84
CA ASP A 199 -7.97 -0.51 -10.50
C ASP A 199 -7.02 -0.04 -9.39
N LEU A 200 -6.09 -0.91 -8.99
CA LEU A 200 -5.08 -0.63 -7.97
C LEU A 200 -4.06 0.42 -8.43
N ALA A 201 -3.77 0.56 -9.73
CA ALA A 201 -2.85 1.57 -10.22
C ALA A 201 -3.43 2.98 -10.04
N ALA A 202 -4.73 3.16 -10.33
CA ALA A 202 -5.47 4.38 -10.10
C ALA A 202 -5.50 4.73 -8.60
N PHE A 203 -5.80 3.76 -7.73
CA PHE A 203 -5.79 3.98 -6.28
C PHE A 203 -4.39 4.34 -5.74
N LYS A 204 -3.32 3.69 -6.22
CA LYS A 204 -1.94 4.06 -5.85
C LYS A 204 -1.59 5.49 -6.27
N ALA A 205 -1.97 5.87 -7.50
CA ALA A 205 -1.75 7.22 -8.01
C ALA A 205 -2.51 8.26 -7.17
N HIS A 206 -3.75 7.95 -6.79
CA HIS A 206 -4.55 8.75 -5.88
C HIS A 206 -3.82 9.01 -4.55
N GLN A 207 -3.41 7.94 -3.87
CA GLN A 207 -2.74 8.02 -2.58
C GLN A 207 -1.44 8.84 -2.65
N ALA A 208 -0.63 8.64 -3.70
CA ALA A 208 0.63 9.37 -3.90
C ALA A 208 0.39 10.88 -4.12
N ARG A 209 -0.63 11.24 -4.89
CA ARG A 209 -1.01 12.65 -5.09
C ARG A 209 -1.57 13.25 -3.80
N ALA A 210 -2.50 12.55 -3.14
CA ALA A 210 -3.12 13.03 -1.90
C ALA A 210 -2.05 13.32 -0.83
N ALA A 211 -1.07 12.43 -0.67
CA ALA A 211 0.04 12.59 0.28
C ALA A 211 0.93 13.81 0.02
N THR A 212 1.04 14.25 -1.24
CA THR A 212 1.89 15.38 -1.66
C THR A 212 1.11 16.67 -1.88
N SER A 213 -0.23 16.62 -1.87
CA SER A 213 -1.11 17.79 -1.89
C SER A 213 -1.25 18.43 -0.51
N ASP A 214 -1.84 19.62 -0.44
CA ASP A 214 -2.13 20.29 0.84
C ASP A 214 -3.00 19.44 1.78
N TRP A 215 -3.85 18.56 1.23
CA TRP A 215 -4.71 17.65 2.00
C TRP A 215 -3.93 16.68 2.89
N GLY A 216 -2.84 16.09 2.38
CA GLY A 216 -2.10 15.03 3.07
C GLY A 216 -1.48 15.49 4.39
N PRO A 217 -0.60 16.52 4.39
CA PRO A 217 -0.01 17.05 5.61
C PRO A 217 -1.04 17.61 6.60
N ALA A 218 -2.08 18.28 6.08
CA ALA A 218 -3.11 18.93 6.89
C ALA A 218 -4.02 17.93 7.63
N THR A 219 -4.28 16.76 7.04
CA THR A 219 -5.18 15.74 7.61
C THR A 219 -4.47 14.54 8.23
N ARG A 220 -3.14 14.64 8.46
CA ARG A 220 -2.32 13.54 8.99
C ARG A 220 -2.81 13.02 10.35
N GLY A 221 -3.29 13.91 11.22
CA GLY A 221 -3.79 13.56 12.55
C GLY A 221 -5.27 13.15 12.61
N VAL A 222 -5.96 13.08 11.48
CA VAL A 222 -7.39 12.76 11.41
C VAL A 222 -7.57 11.26 11.27
N GLU A 223 -8.42 10.67 12.10
CA GLU A 223 -8.67 9.23 12.14
C GLU A 223 -9.43 8.77 10.88
N ARG A 224 -9.02 7.64 10.30
CA ARG A 224 -9.64 7.07 9.09
C ARG A 224 -10.17 5.67 9.37
N ARG A 225 -11.48 5.52 9.55
CA ARG A 225 -12.15 4.22 9.69
C ARG A 225 -12.64 3.75 8.33
N TYR A 226 -11.73 3.28 7.50
CA TYR A 226 -12.05 2.80 6.16
C TYR A 226 -12.08 1.27 6.09
N GLU A 227 -12.91 0.78 5.18
CA GLU A 227 -12.99 -0.59 4.66
C GLU A 227 -12.61 -0.53 3.18
N ILE A 228 -11.90 -1.55 2.69
CA ILE A 228 -11.54 -1.66 1.28
C ILE A 228 -12.15 -2.95 0.71
N THR A 229 -12.86 -2.83 -0.41
CA THR A 229 -13.54 -3.94 -1.09
C THR A 229 -13.36 -3.87 -2.61
N GLY A 230 -13.82 -4.91 -3.32
CA GLY A 230 -13.90 -4.93 -4.80
C GLY A 230 -12.63 -5.32 -5.55
N VAL A 231 -11.50 -5.48 -4.84
CA VAL A 231 -10.15 -5.57 -5.43
C VAL A 231 -9.98 -6.84 -6.27
N LEU A 232 -10.25 -6.67 -7.56
CA LEU A 232 -9.55 -7.21 -8.72
C LEU A 232 -9.28 -8.71 -8.90
N ARG A 233 -10.14 -9.37 -9.70
CA ARG A 233 -9.69 -10.43 -10.63
C ARG A 233 -9.33 -9.82 -12.02
N SER A 234 -8.18 -10.19 -12.58
CA SER A 234 -7.70 -9.86 -13.93
C SER A 234 -8.64 -10.39 -15.02
N GLN A 235 -8.74 -9.64 -16.11
CA GLN A 235 -9.12 -10.26 -17.38
C GLN A 235 -7.89 -10.98 -17.94
N ALA A 236 -8.02 -12.28 -18.20
CA ALA A 236 -7.04 -13.03 -18.96
C ALA A 236 -6.71 -12.27 -20.26
N ALA A 237 -5.42 -12.00 -20.49
CA ALA A 237 -4.97 -11.41 -21.73
C ALA A 237 -5.48 -12.26 -22.92
N PRO A 238 -6.01 -11.66 -24.00
CA PRO A 238 -6.26 -12.43 -25.22
C PRO A 238 -4.93 -13.04 -25.67
N PRO A 239 -4.92 -14.28 -26.19
CA PRO A 239 -3.70 -14.94 -26.61
C PRO A 239 -2.95 -14.04 -27.61
N SER A 240 -1.73 -13.67 -27.25
CA SER A 240 -0.84 -12.91 -28.12
C SER A 240 -0.71 -13.61 -29.47
N ALA A 241 -1.07 -12.89 -30.55
CA ALA A 241 -0.75 -13.33 -31.89
C ALA A 241 0.78 -13.36 -32.01
N ALA A 242 1.32 -14.58 -32.20
CA ALA A 242 2.74 -14.84 -32.38
C ALA A 242 3.36 -13.84 -33.36
N SER A 243 4.32 -13.05 -32.88
CA SER A 243 5.16 -12.20 -33.72
C SER A 243 6.51 -12.87 -33.95
N ALA A 244 6.81 -13.12 -35.21
CA ALA A 244 8.09 -13.63 -35.72
C ALA A 244 9.26 -12.65 -35.41
N PRO A 245 10.52 -13.12 -35.40
CA PRO A 245 11.63 -12.36 -34.81
C PRO A 245 12.12 -11.24 -35.73
N ALA A 246 12.32 -10.05 -35.16
CA ALA A 246 13.05 -8.95 -35.81
C ALA A 246 14.45 -8.80 -35.21
N ARG A 247 15.43 -8.65 -36.11
CA ARG A 247 16.88 -8.53 -35.87
C ARG A 247 17.26 -7.27 -35.09
N ALA A 248 18.32 -7.40 -34.30
CA ALA A 248 18.98 -6.37 -33.52
C ALA A 248 19.66 -5.28 -34.37
N THR A 249 19.71 -4.05 -33.84
CA THR A 249 20.80 -3.10 -34.11
C THR A 249 21.14 -2.34 -32.82
N VAL A 250 22.45 -2.22 -32.56
CA VAL A 250 23.08 -1.58 -31.39
C VAL A 250 23.31 -0.10 -31.64
N GLY A 251 23.19 0.73 -30.59
CA GLY A 251 23.71 2.10 -30.55
C GLY A 251 23.67 2.70 -29.14
N ALA A 252 24.83 2.86 -28.52
CA ALA A 252 25.03 3.44 -27.18
C ALA A 252 25.29 4.96 -27.23
N SER A 253 24.93 5.72 -26.19
CA SER A 253 25.87 6.41 -25.30
C SER A 253 25.14 7.29 -24.26
N ALA A 254 25.83 7.50 -23.14
CA ALA A 254 25.37 8.09 -21.90
C ALA A 254 25.56 9.61 -21.82
N GLY A 255 24.76 10.26 -20.97
CA GLY A 255 24.98 11.63 -20.48
C GLY A 255 24.53 11.76 -19.03
N THR A 256 25.44 12.18 -18.15
CA THR A 256 25.27 12.34 -16.70
C THR A 256 24.87 13.78 -16.34
N VAL A 257 23.99 13.95 -15.34
CA VAL A 257 23.67 15.26 -14.71
C VAL A 257 23.72 15.10 -13.18
N PRO A 258 24.33 16.02 -12.41
CA PRO A 258 24.55 15.86 -10.97
C PRO A 258 23.34 16.27 -10.11
N LEU A 259 23.11 15.52 -9.02
CA LEU A 259 22.10 15.81 -7.99
C LEU A 259 22.64 16.77 -6.92
N ARG A 260 21.81 17.75 -6.54
CA ARG A 260 22.02 18.67 -5.42
C ARG A 260 21.17 18.21 -4.24
N GLN A 261 21.77 18.07 -3.05
CA GLN A 261 21.09 17.68 -1.82
C GLN A 261 20.32 18.86 -1.19
N PRO A 262 19.11 18.65 -0.67
CA PRO A 262 18.56 19.47 0.39
C PRO A 262 18.77 18.81 1.75
N THR A 263 19.43 19.55 2.63
CA THR A 263 19.50 19.38 4.08
C THR A 263 18.19 19.84 4.73
N GLY A 264 17.63 19.04 5.64
CA GLY A 264 16.48 19.46 6.45
C GLY A 264 15.93 18.32 7.29
N GLY A 265 16.50 18.13 8.48
CA GLY A 265 16.04 17.16 9.47
C GLY A 265 14.76 17.63 10.15
N GLY A 266 13.66 16.96 9.85
CA GLY A 266 12.49 16.87 10.71
C GLY A 266 12.34 15.41 11.11
N ALA A 267 12.39 15.11 12.42
CA ALA A 267 12.16 13.77 12.93
C ALA A 267 10.69 13.41 12.70
N LEU A 268 10.42 12.76 11.56
CA LEU A 268 9.14 12.16 11.25
C LEU A 268 8.96 10.96 12.18
N ARG A 269 7.86 10.94 12.93
CA ARG A 269 7.31 9.67 13.44
C ARG A 269 6.95 8.87 12.19
N ALA A 270 7.59 7.73 12.02
CA ALA A 270 7.38 6.85 10.87
C ALA A 270 6.87 5.52 11.42
N SER A 271 5.64 5.18 11.07
CA SER A 271 4.99 3.91 11.40
C SER A 271 5.75 2.73 10.78
N ALA A 272 5.91 1.65 11.53
CA ALA A 272 5.25 0.41 11.16
C ALA A 272 3.93 0.42 11.94
N CYS A 273 2.90 -0.33 11.54
CA CYS A 273 1.88 -0.69 12.54
C CYS A 273 2.60 -1.21 13.82
#